data_AF-A0A9X9M257-F1
#
_entry.id   AF-A0A9X9M257-F1
#
_cell.length_a   1.000
_cell.length_b   1.000
_cell.length_c   1.000
_cell.angle_alpha   90.00
_cell.angle_beta   90.00
_cell.angle_gamma   90.00
#
_symmetry.space_group_name_H-M   'P 1'
#
loop_
_entity.id
_entity.type
_entity.pdbx_description
1 polymer ?
#
loop_
_entity_poly.entity_id
_entity_poly.type
_entity_poly.pdbx_seq_one_letter_code
_entity_poly.pdbx_strand_id
1 'polypeptide(L)'
;MSAVLRELLRVSEKAADIARACRQQDALFQLLIEEKKGGEKNKKFAVDFKTLADVLVQEVIKQSVENKFPGLGKKVLGEESNEFTNDLGEKMIVRLCPTEEETAELLSRVLGGNKSASEALARVVHQDVTFGDPALDAVEVNIPQDTLGIWVDPIDSTYQYIKGSADIKSNQGIFPSGLQCVTILIGVYDLHTGVPLMGVINQPFVSQDLNTLRWKGQRYWGLSYSGTNIHSLQLPDPERRSSGARSPGTEDAGRGRPHGLSAVISTSEKAAVRAALARVCGERVFPAAGAGYKSLCVVQGLADVYVSSDDTTFKWDSCAAHAI
;
A
#
# COMPACT_ATOMS: atom_id res chain seq x y z
N MET A 1 -8.57 -10.56 -19.82
CA MET A 1 -8.77 -10.25 -18.38
C MET A 1 -7.53 -9.66 -17.69
N SER A 2 -6.64 -8.98 -18.43
CA SER A 2 -5.86 -7.84 -17.89
C SER A 2 -6.76 -6.74 -17.32
N ALA A 3 -8.04 -6.72 -17.73
CA ALA A 3 -9.08 -5.83 -17.21
C ALA A 3 -9.21 -5.82 -15.68
N VAL A 4 -9.05 -6.96 -14.99
CA VAL A 4 -9.10 -6.98 -13.51
C VAL A 4 -7.92 -6.18 -12.96
N LEU A 5 -6.69 -6.51 -13.35
CA LEU A 5 -5.50 -5.79 -12.91
C LEU A 5 -5.54 -4.29 -13.27
N ARG A 6 -6.07 -3.93 -14.45
CA ARG A 6 -6.28 -2.53 -14.86
C ARG A 6 -7.23 -1.80 -13.93
N GLU A 7 -8.36 -2.43 -13.58
CA GLU A 7 -9.31 -1.85 -12.63
C GLU A 7 -8.69 -1.75 -11.23
N LEU A 8 -7.93 -2.76 -10.80
CA LEU A 8 -7.23 -2.75 -9.51
C LEU A 8 -6.21 -1.59 -9.44
N LEU A 9 -5.49 -1.31 -10.53
CA LEU A 9 -4.59 -0.16 -10.59
C LEU A 9 -5.34 1.17 -10.50
N ARG A 10 -6.42 1.31 -11.28
CA ARG A 10 -7.28 2.50 -11.24
C ARG A 10 -7.83 2.75 -9.84
N VAL A 11 -8.39 1.72 -9.21
CA VAL A 11 -8.98 1.86 -7.87
C VAL A 11 -7.92 2.01 -6.77
N SER A 12 -6.72 1.46 -6.94
CA SER A 12 -5.60 1.71 -6.02
C SER A 12 -5.19 3.19 -6.03
N GLU A 13 -5.26 3.87 -7.18
CA GLU A 13 -4.95 5.30 -7.27
C GLU A 13 -6.04 6.14 -6.62
N LYS A 14 -7.31 5.77 -6.83
CA LYS A 14 -8.44 6.37 -6.14
C LYS A 14 -8.31 6.23 -4.62
N ALA A 15 -7.89 5.05 -4.15
CA ALA A 15 -7.58 4.81 -2.75
C ALA A 15 -6.43 5.70 -2.24
N ALA A 16 -5.38 5.89 -3.06
CA ALA A 16 -4.28 6.77 -2.73
C ALA A 16 -4.71 8.26 -2.65
N ASP A 17 -5.63 8.69 -3.52
CA ASP A 17 -6.23 10.02 -3.46
C ASP A 17 -7.04 10.22 -2.18
N ILE A 18 -7.81 9.22 -1.74
CA ILE A 18 -8.52 9.26 -0.45
C ILE A 18 -7.51 9.37 0.70
N ALA A 19 -6.47 8.52 0.73
CA ALA A 19 -5.44 8.56 1.75
C ALA A 19 -4.73 9.93 1.81
N ARG A 20 -4.45 10.55 0.66
CA ARG A 20 -3.88 11.90 0.57
C ARG A 20 -4.89 12.96 1.05
N ALA A 21 -6.15 12.89 0.62
CA ALA A 21 -7.19 13.86 0.95
C ALA A 21 -7.47 13.92 2.46
N CYS A 22 -7.56 12.77 3.12
CA CYS A 22 -7.71 12.67 4.58
C CYS A 22 -6.59 13.40 5.34
N ARG A 23 -5.38 13.47 4.78
CA ARG A 23 -4.23 14.16 5.38
C ARG A 23 -4.06 15.62 4.98
N GLN A 24 -4.89 16.16 4.09
CA GLN A 24 -4.80 17.57 3.69
C GLN A 24 -5.23 18.53 4.82
N GLN A 25 -5.96 18.05 5.82
CA GLN A 25 -6.43 18.85 6.95
C GLN A 25 -6.14 18.14 8.27
N ASP A 26 -4.96 18.42 8.87
CA ASP A 26 -4.48 17.74 10.08
C ASP A 26 -5.49 17.78 11.25
N ALA A 27 -6.19 18.90 11.43
CA ALA A 27 -7.20 19.05 12.49
C ALA A 27 -8.38 18.09 12.32
N LEU A 28 -8.73 17.75 11.07
CA LEU A 28 -9.83 16.84 10.77
C LEU A 28 -9.36 15.41 10.72
N PHE A 29 -8.10 15.18 10.34
CA PHE A 29 -7.50 13.86 10.35
C PHE A 29 -7.57 13.19 11.74
N GLN A 30 -7.42 13.96 12.84
CA GLN A 30 -7.55 13.41 14.18
C GLN A 30 -8.94 12.85 14.49
N LEU A 31 -10.00 13.41 13.89
CA LEU A 31 -11.38 12.93 14.02
C LEU A 31 -11.63 11.66 13.20
N LEU A 32 -10.67 11.25 12.37
CA LEU A 32 -10.76 10.07 11.52
C LEU A 32 -10.14 8.84 12.17
N ILE A 33 -9.61 8.93 13.39
CA ILE A 33 -8.84 7.85 14.01
C ILE A 33 -9.69 7.15 15.06
N GLU A 34 -9.87 5.84 14.92
CA GLU A 34 -10.52 4.98 15.90
C GLU A 34 -9.48 4.01 16.49
N GLU A 35 -9.42 3.91 17.83
CA GLU A 35 -8.66 2.84 18.48
C GLU A 35 -9.46 1.52 18.41
N LYS A 36 -8.88 0.50 17.77
CA LYS A 36 -9.43 -0.86 17.73
C LYS A 36 -9.49 -1.44 19.15
N LYS A 37 -10.64 -1.99 19.53
CA LYS A 37 -10.90 -2.58 20.84
C LYS A 37 -11.31 -4.06 20.72
N GLY A 38 -11.10 -4.83 21.79
CA GLY A 38 -11.59 -6.20 21.89
C GLY A 38 -11.00 -7.13 20.82
N GLY A 39 -11.86 -7.85 20.09
CA GLY A 39 -11.46 -8.87 19.11
C GLY A 39 -10.82 -8.32 17.83
N GLU A 40 -11.02 -7.04 17.52
CA GLU A 40 -10.42 -6.37 16.36
C GLU A 40 -9.00 -5.85 16.66
N LYS A 41 -8.63 -5.73 17.95
CA LYS A 41 -7.32 -5.24 18.37
C LYS A 41 -6.24 -6.30 18.15
N ASN A 42 -5.20 -5.93 17.43
CA ASN A 42 -3.98 -6.71 17.36
C ASN A 42 -3.28 -6.70 18.73
N LYS A 43 -3.20 -7.88 19.35
CA LYS A 43 -2.73 -8.10 20.73
C LYS A 43 -1.30 -7.63 20.99
N LYS A 44 -0.50 -7.40 19.95
CA LYS A 44 0.90 -6.96 20.08
C LYS A 44 1.04 -5.45 20.24
N PHE A 45 0.12 -4.66 19.70
CA PHE A 45 0.20 -3.21 19.82
C PHE A 45 -0.45 -2.75 21.13
N ALA A 46 0.27 -1.90 21.87
CA ALA A 46 -0.28 -1.25 23.06
C ALA A 46 -1.55 -0.46 22.73
N VAL A 47 -1.56 0.14 21.54
CA VAL A 47 -2.69 0.84 20.93
C VAL A 47 -2.72 0.46 19.45
N ASP A 48 -3.87 0.04 18.97
CA ASP A 48 -4.09 -0.37 17.58
C ASP A 48 -5.16 0.53 16.99
N PHE A 49 -4.98 1.00 15.76
CA PHE A 49 -5.83 2.05 15.18
C PHE A 49 -6.34 1.63 13.82
N LYS A 50 -7.57 2.02 13.50
CA LYS A 50 -8.03 2.16 12.12
C LYS A 50 -8.41 3.62 11.88
N THR A 51 -8.40 4.02 10.62
CA THR A 51 -8.90 5.32 10.22
C THR A 51 -10.17 5.18 9.38
N LEU A 52 -10.97 6.24 9.31
CA LEU A 52 -12.08 6.30 8.35
C LEU A 52 -11.56 6.09 6.92
N ALA A 53 -10.32 6.48 6.64
CA ALA A 53 -9.68 6.26 5.36
C ALA A 53 -9.50 4.76 5.07
N ASP A 54 -9.14 3.94 6.07
CA ASP A 54 -9.02 2.48 5.91
C ASP A 54 -10.35 1.86 5.47
N VAL A 55 -11.42 2.17 6.22
CA VAL A 55 -12.77 1.66 5.97
C VAL A 55 -13.27 2.11 4.59
N LEU A 56 -13.08 3.40 4.27
CA LEU A 56 -13.55 3.99 3.02
C LEU A 56 -12.78 3.43 1.82
N VAL A 57 -11.45 3.30 1.91
CA VAL A 57 -10.62 2.71 0.86
C VAL A 57 -11.05 1.28 0.56
N GLN A 58 -11.25 0.44 1.59
CA GLN A 58 -11.65 -0.94 1.39
C GLN A 58 -13.03 -1.04 0.72
N GLU A 59 -14.00 -0.22 1.14
CA GLU A 59 -15.34 -0.22 0.54
C GLU A 59 -15.34 0.35 -0.89
N VAL A 60 -14.50 1.35 -1.19
CA VAL A 60 -14.30 1.86 -2.57
C VAL A 60 -13.76 0.76 -3.47
N ILE A 61 -12.74 0.03 -3.02
CA ILE A 61 -12.14 -1.09 -3.78
C ILE A 61 -13.20 -2.16 -4.03
N LYS A 62 -13.88 -2.60 -2.98
CA LYS A 62 -14.91 -3.63 -3.04
C LYS A 62 -16.05 -3.27 -4.00
N GLN A 63 -16.60 -2.05 -3.89
CA GLN A 63 -17.71 -1.63 -4.74
C GLN A 63 -17.27 -1.41 -6.18
N SER A 64 -16.10 -0.83 -6.41
CA SER A 64 -15.57 -0.64 -7.78
C SER A 64 -15.37 -1.98 -8.49
N VAL A 65 -14.83 -2.96 -7.76
CA VAL A 65 -14.67 -4.34 -8.25
C VAL A 65 -16.02 -4.99 -8.54
N GLU A 66 -17.02 -4.88 -7.63
CA GLU A 66 -18.35 -5.44 -7.85
C GLU A 66 -19.05 -4.80 -9.07
N ASN A 67 -18.96 -3.48 -9.20
CA ASN A 67 -19.60 -2.74 -10.30
C ASN A 67 -19.01 -3.12 -11.66
N LYS A 68 -17.69 -3.39 -11.71
CA LYS A 68 -17.00 -3.74 -12.96
C LYS A 68 -17.05 -5.24 -13.26
N PHE A 69 -17.02 -6.07 -12.23
CA PHE A 69 -16.97 -7.53 -12.29
C PHE A 69 -17.99 -8.13 -11.31
N PRO A 70 -19.28 -8.20 -11.70
CA PRO A 70 -20.35 -8.65 -10.81
C PRO A 70 -20.04 -9.99 -10.13
N GLY A 71 -20.20 -10.04 -8.81
CA GLY A 71 -19.89 -11.20 -7.98
C GLY A 71 -18.45 -11.25 -7.44
N LEU A 72 -17.50 -10.50 -8.01
CA LEU A 72 -16.11 -10.49 -7.52
C LEU A 72 -15.96 -9.66 -6.24
N GLY A 73 -16.79 -8.63 -6.02
CA GLY A 73 -16.74 -7.82 -4.80
C GLY A 73 -17.08 -8.61 -3.54
N LYS A 74 -17.87 -9.69 -3.67
CA LYS A 74 -18.13 -10.65 -2.57
C LYS A 74 -16.90 -11.45 -2.15
N LYS A 75 -15.87 -11.46 -2.99
CA LYS A 75 -14.60 -12.18 -2.79
C LYS A 75 -13.45 -11.24 -2.44
N VAL A 76 -13.76 -9.94 -2.26
CA VAL A 76 -12.85 -8.96 -1.70
C VAL A 76 -12.93 -9.09 -0.18
N LEU A 77 -11.86 -9.63 0.38
CA LEU A 77 -11.61 -9.70 1.81
C LEU A 77 -10.51 -8.69 2.17
N GLY A 78 -10.46 -8.24 3.41
CA GLY A 78 -9.44 -7.31 3.85
C GLY A 78 -9.35 -7.22 5.35
N GLU A 79 -8.51 -6.31 5.81
CA GLU A 79 -8.27 -6.08 7.24
C GLU A 79 -9.51 -5.53 7.96
N GLU A 80 -10.21 -4.59 7.32
CA GLU A 80 -11.22 -3.79 8.02
C GLU A 80 -12.64 -4.34 7.88
N SER A 81 -13.46 -4.06 8.88
CA SER A 81 -14.91 -4.12 8.72
C SER A 81 -15.42 -2.83 8.08
N ASN A 82 -16.66 -2.83 7.61
CA ASN A 82 -17.32 -1.61 7.12
C ASN A 82 -17.99 -0.81 8.25
N GLU A 83 -17.68 -1.11 9.52
CA GLU A 83 -18.16 -0.39 10.69
C GLU A 83 -17.09 0.59 11.18
N PHE A 84 -17.51 1.82 11.50
CA PHE A 84 -16.68 2.85 12.10
C PHE A 84 -17.40 3.46 13.30
N THR A 85 -16.68 3.70 14.39
CA THR A 85 -17.17 4.35 15.60
C THR A 85 -16.61 5.76 15.67
N ASN A 86 -17.48 6.78 15.62
CA ASN A 86 -17.03 8.17 15.74
C ASN A 86 -16.68 8.54 17.20
N ASP A 87 -16.17 9.77 17.40
CA ASP A 87 -15.79 10.30 18.73
C ASP A 87 -16.96 10.40 19.72
N LEU A 88 -18.20 10.39 19.24
CA LEU A 88 -19.41 10.37 20.07
C LEU A 88 -19.78 8.95 20.56
N GLY A 89 -19.03 7.93 20.11
CA GLY A 89 -19.32 6.52 20.40
C GLY A 89 -20.42 5.93 19.52
N GLU A 90 -20.85 6.64 18.47
CA GLU A 90 -21.88 6.17 17.54
C GLU A 90 -21.25 5.25 16.50
N LYS A 91 -21.79 4.03 16.40
CA LYS A 91 -21.39 3.06 15.37
C LYS A 91 -22.14 3.31 14.08
N MET A 92 -21.40 3.36 12.99
CA MET A 92 -21.93 3.65 11.67
C MET A 92 -21.41 2.65 10.64
N ILE A 93 -22.30 2.21 9.76
CA ILE A 93 -21.92 1.42 8.59
C ILE A 93 -21.52 2.37 7.47
N VAL A 94 -20.23 2.39 7.15
CA VAL A 94 -19.67 3.19 6.06
C VAL A 94 -19.89 2.41 4.76
N ARG A 95 -20.48 3.09 3.78
CA ARG A 95 -20.69 2.56 2.43
C ARG A 95 -20.66 3.70 1.44
N LEU A 96 -20.31 3.38 0.21
CA LEU A 96 -20.46 4.32 -0.89
C LEU A 96 -21.92 4.39 -1.32
N CYS A 97 -22.50 5.58 -1.27
CA CYS A 97 -23.84 5.82 -1.76
C CYS A 97 -23.82 6.02 -3.30
N PRO A 98 -24.95 5.80 -3.99
CA PRO A 98 -25.07 6.04 -5.43
C PRO A 98 -24.63 7.43 -5.90
N THR A 99 -24.82 8.48 -5.09
CA THR A 99 -24.41 9.85 -5.46
C THR A 99 -23.39 10.46 -4.49
N GLU A 100 -22.70 11.50 -4.98
CA GLU A 100 -21.75 12.29 -4.18
C GLU A 100 -22.45 12.93 -2.98
N GLU A 101 -23.66 13.47 -3.18
CA GLU A 101 -24.44 14.15 -2.14
C GLU A 101 -24.83 13.18 -1.01
N GLU A 102 -25.32 11.99 -1.35
CA GLU A 102 -25.68 10.98 -0.37
C GLU A 102 -24.45 10.46 0.40
N THR A 103 -23.29 10.41 -0.27
CA THR A 103 -22.04 10.03 0.37
C THR A 103 -21.55 11.13 1.31
N ALA A 104 -21.67 12.40 0.91
CA ALA A 104 -21.35 13.54 1.75
C ALA A 104 -22.25 13.62 3.00
N GLU A 105 -23.54 13.30 2.87
CA GLU A 105 -24.47 13.25 4.01
C GLU A 105 -24.08 12.15 5.02
N LEU A 106 -23.76 10.95 4.52
CA LEU A 106 -23.26 9.86 5.36
C LEU A 106 -21.98 10.25 6.10
N LEU A 107 -20.99 10.77 5.37
CA LEU A 107 -19.71 11.19 5.95
C LEU A 107 -19.90 12.35 6.92
N SER A 108 -20.85 13.26 6.69
CA SER A 108 -21.13 14.36 7.61
C SER A 108 -21.56 13.86 8.98
N ARG A 109 -22.35 12.79 9.03
CA ARG A 109 -22.73 12.15 10.30
C ARG A 109 -21.53 11.48 10.98
N VAL A 110 -20.67 10.82 10.22
CA VAL A 110 -19.43 10.21 10.73
C VAL A 110 -18.51 11.29 11.33
N LEU A 111 -18.43 12.45 10.67
CA LEU A 111 -17.53 13.55 10.98
C LEU A 111 -18.14 14.63 11.88
N GLY A 112 -19.14 14.28 12.70
CA GLY A 112 -19.73 15.21 13.68
C GLY A 112 -20.35 16.48 13.07
N GLY A 113 -20.87 16.39 11.85
CA GLY A 113 -21.49 17.50 11.12
C GLY A 113 -20.52 18.30 10.24
N ASN A 114 -19.27 17.88 10.06
CA ASN A 114 -18.30 18.63 9.26
C ASN A 114 -18.57 18.51 7.74
N LYS A 115 -19.38 19.42 7.21
CA LYS A 115 -19.76 19.43 5.78
C LYS A 115 -18.57 19.57 4.84
N SER A 116 -17.62 20.46 5.14
CA SER A 116 -16.48 20.73 4.27
C SER A 116 -15.62 19.49 4.02
N ALA A 117 -15.25 18.75 5.07
CA ALA A 117 -14.50 17.51 4.93
C ALA A 117 -15.32 16.41 4.25
N SER A 118 -16.60 16.33 4.58
CA SER A 118 -17.49 15.31 4.02
C SER A 118 -17.67 15.47 2.52
N GLU A 119 -17.89 16.70 2.06
CA GLU A 119 -17.99 17.04 0.64
C GLU A 119 -16.65 16.80 -0.08
N ALA A 120 -15.52 17.17 0.55
CA ALA A 120 -14.20 16.93 -0.03
C ALA A 120 -13.90 15.43 -0.20
N LEU A 121 -14.19 14.61 0.81
CA LEU A 121 -14.00 13.16 0.74
C LEU A 121 -14.98 12.51 -0.22
N ALA A 122 -16.27 12.89 -0.19
CA ALA A 122 -17.27 12.39 -1.12
C ALA A 122 -16.86 12.67 -2.58
N ARG A 123 -16.38 13.88 -2.87
CA ARG A 123 -15.86 14.23 -4.21
C ARG A 123 -14.74 13.30 -4.65
N VAL A 124 -13.74 13.07 -3.79
CA VAL A 124 -12.61 12.18 -4.11
C VAL A 124 -13.09 10.73 -4.32
N VAL A 125 -14.04 10.27 -3.50
CA VAL A 125 -14.65 8.95 -3.59
C VAL A 125 -15.52 8.78 -4.84
N HIS A 126 -16.08 9.84 -5.41
CA HIS A 126 -16.87 9.79 -6.64
C HIS A 126 -16.07 10.15 -7.89
N GLN A 127 -14.90 10.76 -7.73
CA GLN A 127 -14.05 11.14 -8.84
C GLN A 127 -13.58 9.91 -9.62
N ASP A 128 -13.67 10.01 -10.95
CA ASP A 128 -13.09 9.03 -11.86
C ASP A 128 -11.59 9.27 -12.02
N VAL A 129 -10.83 8.22 -11.77
CA VAL A 129 -9.40 8.19 -12.07
C VAL A 129 -9.20 7.50 -13.40
N THR A 130 -8.43 8.13 -14.29
CA THR A 130 -7.96 7.50 -15.52
C THR A 130 -6.54 6.99 -15.31
N PHE A 131 -6.30 5.75 -15.70
CA PHE A 131 -4.98 5.13 -15.66
C PHE A 131 -4.76 4.36 -16.95
N GLY A 132 -3.58 4.51 -17.54
CA GLY A 132 -3.13 3.76 -18.70
C GLY A 132 -1.67 3.36 -18.50
N ASP A 133 -1.38 2.08 -18.71
CA ASP A 133 -0.03 1.54 -18.70
C ASP A 133 0.15 0.71 -19.97
N PRO A 134 0.97 1.18 -20.93
CA PRO A 134 1.14 0.49 -22.21
C PRO A 134 1.58 -0.97 -22.07
N ALA A 135 2.36 -1.30 -21.04
CA ALA A 135 2.82 -2.67 -20.81
C ALA A 135 1.65 -3.56 -20.37
N LEU A 136 0.71 -3.03 -19.59
CA LEU A 136 -0.50 -3.75 -19.21
C LEU A 136 -1.56 -3.76 -20.33
N ASP A 137 -1.57 -2.74 -21.17
CA ASP A 137 -2.46 -2.65 -22.32
C ASP A 137 -2.16 -3.74 -23.36
N ALA A 138 -0.88 -4.09 -23.53
CA ALA A 138 -0.41 -5.15 -24.42
C ALA A 138 -0.69 -6.58 -23.92
N VAL A 139 -1.15 -6.75 -22.68
CA VAL A 139 -1.30 -8.06 -22.05
C VAL A 139 -2.73 -8.58 -22.23
N GLU A 140 -2.86 -9.77 -22.81
CA GLU A 140 -4.11 -10.50 -22.95
C GLU A 140 -4.08 -11.82 -22.19
N VAL A 141 -4.22 -11.77 -20.87
CA VAL A 141 -4.36 -12.97 -20.02
C VAL A 141 -5.82 -13.13 -19.61
N ASN A 142 -6.34 -14.36 -19.69
CA ASN A 142 -7.70 -14.70 -19.30
C ASN A 142 -7.68 -15.62 -18.05
N ILE A 143 -8.19 -15.13 -16.92
CA ILE A 143 -8.23 -15.89 -15.65
C ILE A 143 -9.68 -15.97 -15.19
N PRO A 144 -10.28 -17.17 -15.06
CA PRO A 144 -11.68 -17.32 -14.69
C PRO A 144 -12.02 -16.59 -13.37
N GLN A 145 -12.98 -15.66 -13.41
CA GLN A 145 -13.35 -14.84 -12.24
C GLN A 145 -13.84 -15.66 -11.04
N ASP A 146 -14.43 -16.83 -11.31
CA ASP A 146 -14.92 -17.75 -10.30
C ASP A 146 -13.79 -18.34 -9.43
N THR A 147 -12.56 -18.41 -9.95
CA THR A 147 -11.40 -18.91 -9.19
C THR A 147 -10.66 -17.82 -8.41
N LEU A 148 -11.00 -16.54 -8.60
CA LEU A 148 -10.27 -15.43 -7.98
C LEU A 148 -10.78 -15.08 -6.58
N GLY A 149 -9.85 -14.91 -5.63
CA GLY A 149 -10.06 -14.23 -4.35
C GLY A 149 -9.17 -12.98 -4.27
N ILE A 150 -9.60 -11.97 -3.50
CA ILE A 150 -8.85 -10.72 -3.36
C ILE A 150 -8.63 -10.44 -1.88
N TRP A 151 -7.39 -10.12 -1.50
CA TRP A 151 -7.00 -9.59 -0.21
C TRP A 151 -6.64 -8.11 -0.34
N VAL A 152 -7.19 -7.28 0.55
CA VAL A 152 -6.95 -5.83 0.59
C VAL A 152 -6.37 -5.44 1.94
N ASP A 153 -5.24 -4.76 1.91
CA ASP A 153 -4.78 -3.90 3.01
C ASP A 153 -5.00 -2.44 2.56
N PRO A 154 -6.00 -1.75 3.14
CA PRO A 154 -6.39 -0.43 2.67
C PRO A 154 -5.33 0.63 2.95
N ILE A 155 -4.66 0.61 4.11
CA ILE A 155 -3.54 1.50 4.45
C ILE A 155 -2.56 0.77 5.37
N ASP A 156 -1.64 -0.01 4.75
CA ASP A 156 -0.55 -0.65 5.47
C ASP A 156 0.30 0.42 6.15
N SER A 157 0.75 0.10 7.36
CA SER A 157 1.49 1.01 8.23
C SER A 157 0.65 2.18 8.76
N THR A 158 -0.60 1.93 9.17
CA THR A 158 -1.54 2.89 9.75
C THR A 158 -0.89 3.80 10.81
N TYR A 159 0.01 3.27 11.65
CA TYR A 159 0.75 4.09 12.63
C TYR A 159 1.60 5.20 11.97
N GLN A 160 2.30 4.89 10.88
CA GLN A 160 3.09 5.90 10.14
C GLN A 160 2.18 6.86 9.39
N TYR A 161 1.07 6.34 8.86
CA TYR A 161 0.03 7.16 8.25
C TYR A 161 -0.53 8.16 9.24
N ILE A 162 -0.78 7.76 10.49
CA ILE A 162 -1.26 8.65 11.56
C ILE A 162 -0.20 9.66 11.96
N LYS A 163 1.03 9.19 12.22
CA LYS A 163 2.16 10.03 12.67
C LYS A 163 2.51 11.12 11.66
N GLY A 164 2.38 10.86 10.37
CA GLY A 164 2.44 11.89 9.34
C GLY A 164 3.83 12.50 9.09
N SER A 165 4.92 11.85 9.52
CA SER A 165 6.27 12.39 9.32
C SER A 165 6.65 12.41 7.84
N ALA A 166 6.87 13.60 7.30
CA ALA A 166 7.18 13.86 5.90
C ALA A 166 8.68 14.03 5.61
N ASP A 167 9.46 14.35 6.64
CA ASP A 167 10.85 14.83 6.60
C ASP A 167 11.90 13.76 6.95
N ILE A 168 11.50 12.50 7.01
CA ILE A 168 12.40 11.37 7.31
C ILE A 168 13.36 11.15 6.14
N LYS A 169 14.65 11.00 6.44
CA LYS A 169 15.67 10.65 5.46
C LYS A 169 15.82 9.14 5.33
N SER A 170 15.92 8.65 4.10
CA SER A 170 16.24 7.25 3.83
C SER A 170 17.69 6.92 4.20
N ASN A 171 17.93 5.70 4.67
CA ASN A 171 19.26 5.10 4.73
C ASN A 171 19.45 4.18 3.53
N GLN A 172 20.33 4.55 2.60
CA GLN A 172 20.58 3.79 1.36
C GLN A 172 19.30 3.52 0.54
N GLY A 173 18.39 4.50 0.49
CA GLY A 173 17.12 4.38 -0.23
C GLY A 173 15.98 3.72 0.56
N ILE A 174 16.25 3.15 1.74
CA ILE A 174 15.24 2.54 2.61
C ILE A 174 14.84 3.53 3.70
N PHE A 175 13.55 3.85 3.80
CA PHE A 175 12.99 4.72 4.84
C PHE A 175 12.73 3.91 6.12
N PRO A 176 13.28 4.32 7.27
CA PRO A 176 13.03 3.60 8.52
C PRO A 176 11.61 3.82 9.07
N SER A 177 11.00 4.95 8.70
CA SER A 177 9.68 5.42 9.13
C SER A 177 9.22 6.57 8.22
N GLY A 178 8.03 7.11 8.47
CA GLY A 178 7.47 8.23 7.72
C GLY A 178 6.37 7.80 6.75
N LEU A 179 5.75 8.78 6.12
CA LEU A 179 4.65 8.55 5.17
C LEU A 179 5.08 7.71 3.96
N GLN A 180 6.36 7.69 3.62
CA GLN A 180 6.93 6.84 2.57
C GLN A 180 6.76 5.33 2.83
N CYS A 181 6.57 4.95 4.10
CA CYS A 181 6.35 3.56 4.51
C CYS A 181 4.88 3.13 4.40
N VAL A 182 3.98 4.01 3.98
CA VAL A 182 2.55 3.72 3.80
C VAL A 182 2.31 3.14 2.41
N THR A 183 1.60 2.02 2.35
CA THR A 183 1.22 1.35 1.09
C THR A 183 -0.24 0.92 1.11
N ILE A 184 -0.86 0.91 -0.06
CA ILE A 184 -2.14 0.24 -0.31
C ILE A 184 -1.81 -1.06 -1.01
N LEU A 185 -2.30 -2.19 -0.49
CA LEU A 185 -1.99 -3.52 -1.00
C LEU A 185 -3.26 -4.17 -1.51
N ILE A 186 -3.25 -4.58 -2.78
CA ILE A 186 -4.34 -5.35 -3.38
C ILE A 186 -3.74 -6.60 -4.01
N GLY A 187 -3.93 -7.74 -3.36
CA GLY A 187 -3.45 -9.04 -3.81
C GLY A 187 -4.59 -9.89 -4.34
N VAL A 188 -4.40 -10.51 -5.50
CA VAL A 188 -5.33 -11.49 -6.06
C VAL A 188 -4.69 -12.86 -5.97
N TYR A 189 -5.45 -13.86 -5.52
CA TYR A 189 -5.00 -15.24 -5.38
C TYR A 189 -6.02 -16.21 -5.96
N ASP A 190 -5.56 -17.41 -6.27
CA ASP A 190 -6.41 -18.52 -6.70
C ASP A 190 -7.08 -19.19 -5.48
N LEU A 191 -8.41 -19.28 -5.49
CA LEU A 191 -9.20 -19.83 -4.38
C LEU A 191 -8.99 -21.32 -4.15
N HIS A 192 -8.61 -22.07 -5.18
CA HIS A 192 -8.45 -23.53 -5.08
C HIS A 192 -7.06 -23.90 -4.56
N THR A 193 -6.04 -23.17 -4.98
CA THR A 193 -4.64 -23.48 -4.67
C THR A 193 -4.04 -22.58 -3.59
N GLY A 194 -4.61 -21.39 -3.36
CA GLY A 194 -4.08 -20.38 -2.45
C GLY A 194 -2.89 -19.59 -3.01
N VAL A 195 -2.52 -19.80 -4.28
CA VAL A 195 -1.34 -19.16 -4.90
C VAL A 195 -1.68 -17.71 -5.31
N PRO A 196 -0.85 -16.71 -4.94
CA PRO A 196 -1.00 -15.33 -5.44
C PRO A 196 -0.77 -15.26 -6.97
N LEU A 197 -1.64 -14.52 -7.67
CA LEU A 197 -1.66 -14.43 -9.14
C LEU A 197 -1.36 -13.02 -9.65
N MET A 198 -1.89 -12.00 -8.97
CA MET A 198 -1.72 -10.60 -9.34
C MET A 198 -1.52 -9.76 -8.08
N GLY A 199 -0.74 -8.70 -8.20
CA GLY A 199 -0.49 -7.78 -7.10
C GLY A 199 -0.47 -6.33 -7.56
N VAL A 200 -1.01 -5.45 -6.72
CA VAL A 200 -0.84 -4.00 -6.82
C VAL A 200 -0.35 -3.48 -5.47
N ILE A 201 0.76 -2.74 -5.50
CA ILE A 201 1.26 -1.94 -4.38
C ILE A 201 1.20 -0.48 -4.80
N ASN A 202 0.43 0.35 -4.12
CA ASN A 202 0.42 1.80 -4.34
C ASN A 202 1.00 2.51 -3.11
N GLN A 203 2.09 3.26 -3.29
CA GLN A 203 2.65 4.17 -2.29
C GLN A 203 2.05 5.56 -2.50
N PRO A 204 1.15 6.05 -1.62
CA PRO A 204 0.50 7.35 -1.85
C PRO A 204 1.46 8.55 -1.67
N PHE A 205 2.54 8.36 -0.90
CA PHE A 205 3.42 9.42 -0.39
C PHE A 205 4.90 9.16 -0.73
N VAL A 206 5.30 9.27 -1.99
CA VAL A 206 6.69 9.03 -2.40
C VAL A 206 7.53 10.31 -2.34
N SER A 207 7.06 11.37 -2.99
CA SER A 207 7.75 12.66 -3.01
C SER A 207 6.76 13.79 -2.77
N GLN A 208 7.16 14.78 -1.97
CA GLN A 208 6.38 15.98 -1.72
C GLN A 208 7.01 17.17 -2.44
N ASP A 209 6.18 17.92 -3.16
CA ASP A 209 6.57 19.23 -3.69
C ASP A 209 6.59 20.24 -2.54
N LEU A 210 7.74 20.83 -2.24
CA LEU A 210 7.90 21.72 -1.08
C LEU A 210 7.20 23.07 -1.21
N ASN A 211 6.83 23.48 -2.44
CA ASN A 211 6.15 24.76 -2.67
C ASN A 211 4.63 24.61 -2.53
N THR A 212 4.09 23.50 -3.02
CA THR A 212 2.64 23.23 -3.04
C THR A 212 2.19 22.30 -1.91
N LEU A 213 3.14 21.67 -1.21
CA LEU A 213 2.95 20.63 -0.20
C LEU A 213 2.21 19.38 -0.71
N ARG A 214 2.06 19.24 -2.03
CA ARG A 214 1.36 18.11 -2.66
C ARG A 214 2.26 16.90 -2.76
N TRP A 215 1.68 15.74 -2.45
CA TRP A 215 2.33 14.45 -2.59
C TRP A 215 2.11 13.87 -3.98
N LYS A 216 3.16 13.21 -4.49
CA LYS A 216 3.10 12.31 -5.64
C LYS A 216 3.34 10.89 -5.14
N GLY A 217 2.49 9.97 -5.58
CA GLY A 217 2.61 8.54 -5.30
C GLY A 217 3.31 7.77 -6.41
N GLN A 218 3.52 6.47 -6.17
CA GLN A 218 4.03 5.52 -7.14
C GLN A 218 3.31 4.18 -6.99
N ARG A 219 3.10 3.49 -8.12
CA ARG A 219 2.42 2.21 -8.18
C ARG A 219 3.34 1.15 -8.74
N TYR A 220 3.16 -0.06 -8.24
CA TYR A 220 3.85 -1.25 -8.68
C TYR A 220 2.80 -2.34 -8.91
N TRP A 221 2.98 -3.13 -9.96
CA TRP A 221 2.09 -4.24 -10.26
C TRP A 221 2.84 -5.43 -10.84
N GLY A 222 2.23 -6.59 -10.69
CA GLY A 222 2.74 -7.87 -11.19
C GLY A 222 1.60 -8.83 -11.50
N LEU A 223 1.85 -9.74 -12.44
CA LEU A 223 0.98 -10.86 -12.77
C LEU A 223 1.85 -12.08 -13.06
N SER A 224 1.53 -13.19 -12.41
CA SER A 224 2.08 -14.52 -12.67
C SER A 224 0.94 -15.51 -12.87
N TYR A 225 0.74 -15.95 -14.11
CA TYR A 225 -0.31 -16.91 -14.45
C TYR A 225 0.03 -17.73 -15.70
N SER A 226 -0.02 -19.06 -15.59
CA SER A 226 0.15 -20.00 -16.71
C SER A 226 1.38 -19.73 -17.58
N GLY A 227 2.52 -19.44 -16.96
CA GLY A 227 3.78 -19.14 -17.65
C GLY A 227 3.94 -17.69 -18.12
N THR A 228 2.89 -16.87 -18.04
CA THR A 228 2.98 -15.42 -18.26
C THR A 228 3.43 -14.75 -16.97
N ASN A 229 4.56 -14.05 -17.02
CA ASN A 229 5.10 -13.27 -15.90
C ASN A 229 5.42 -11.86 -16.38
N ILE A 230 4.75 -10.86 -15.80
CA ILE A 230 4.87 -9.45 -16.17
C ILE A 230 4.83 -8.59 -14.93
N HIS A 231 5.52 -7.46 -14.96
CA HIS A 231 5.54 -6.51 -13.84
C HIS A 231 5.85 -5.09 -14.33
N SER A 232 5.57 -4.12 -13.46
CA SER A 232 5.75 -2.69 -13.75
C SER A 232 7.18 -2.17 -13.57
N LEU A 233 8.07 -2.94 -12.94
CA LEU A 233 9.44 -2.49 -12.67
C LEU A 233 10.20 -2.27 -13.98
N GLN A 234 10.58 -1.02 -14.23
CA GLN A 234 11.52 -0.68 -15.27
C GLN A 234 12.92 -1.04 -14.77
N LEU A 235 13.47 -2.15 -15.28
CA LEU A 235 14.87 -2.47 -15.07
C LEU A 235 15.73 -1.33 -15.64
N PRO A 236 16.72 -0.80 -14.90
CA PRO A 236 17.58 0.24 -15.43
C PRO A 236 18.27 -0.26 -16.69
N ASP A 237 18.04 0.47 -17.78
CA ASP A 237 18.62 0.22 -19.09
C ASP A 237 20.16 0.20 -18.98
N PRO A 238 20.84 -0.93 -19.31
CA PRO A 238 22.28 -1.04 -19.17
C PRO A 238 23.05 0.04 -19.96
N GLU A 239 22.45 0.63 -21.00
CA GLU A 239 23.10 1.64 -21.84
C GLU A 239 23.18 3.04 -21.19
N ARG A 240 22.28 3.39 -20.26
CA ARG A 240 22.30 4.70 -19.58
C ARG A 240 23.46 4.87 -18.58
N ARG A 241 24.21 3.81 -18.29
CA ARG A 241 25.48 3.90 -17.53
C ARG A 241 26.63 4.50 -18.35
N SER A 242 26.47 4.66 -19.66
CA SER A 242 27.56 5.06 -20.56
C SER A 242 27.56 6.54 -21.00
N SER A 243 26.49 7.31 -20.73
CA SER A 243 26.34 8.68 -21.25
C SER A 243 26.41 9.81 -20.21
N GLY A 244 26.78 9.52 -18.96
CA GLY A 244 27.10 10.54 -17.96
C GLY A 244 28.59 10.89 -18.01
N ALA A 245 28.92 12.15 -18.27
CA ALA A 245 30.28 12.67 -18.38
C ALA A 245 31.19 12.17 -17.24
N ARG A 246 32.26 11.45 -17.60
CA ARG A 246 33.32 11.02 -16.69
C ARG A 246 34.11 12.25 -16.22
N SER A 247 33.96 12.64 -14.97
CA SER A 247 34.95 13.45 -14.27
C SER A 247 36.19 12.56 -13.99
N PRO A 248 37.39 12.95 -14.42
CA PRO A 248 38.60 12.17 -14.14
C PRO A 248 39.08 12.51 -12.72
N GLY A 249 38.88 11.60 -11.77
CA GLY A 249 39.40 11.78 -10.41
C GLY A 249 38.62 11.03 -9.35
N THR A 250 38.65 9.70 -9.39
CA THR A 250 38.72 8.84 -8.19
C THR A 250 38.95 7.43 -8.72
N GLU A 251 40.00 6.82 -8.22
CA GLU A 251 40.53 5.55 -8.69
C GLU A 251 39.49 4.44 -8.55
N ASP A 252 39.41 3.68 -9.63
CA ASP A 252 38.72 2.41 -9.78
C ASP A 252 39.23 1.42 -8.72
N ALA A 253 38.50 1.35 -7.60
CA ALA A 253 38.70 0.35 -6.57
C ALA A 253 37.37 -0.37 -6.30
N GLY A 254 37.01 -1.33 -7.17
CA GLY A 254 36.10 -2.40 -6.75
C GLY A 254 35.07 -2.92 -7.75
N ARG A 255 35.37 -3.06 -9.04
CA ARG A 255 34.73 -4.11 -9.85
C ARG A 255 35.20 -5.48 -9.33
N GLY A 256 34.55 -6.01 -8.29
CA GLY A 256 34.86 -7.37 -7.78
C GLY A 256 34.71 -7.64 -6.29
N ARG A 257 33.80 -6.99 -5.55
CA ARG A 257 33.31 -7.54 -4.28
C ARG A 257 31.86 -8.02 -4.47
N PRO A 258 31.48 -9.24 -4.06
CA PRO A 258 30.06 -9.53 -3.91
C PRO A 258 29.53 -8.50 -2.90
N HIS A 259 28.58 -7.68 -3.32
CA HIS A 259 27.84 -6.87 -2.38
C HIS A 259 27.25 -7.86 -1.35
N GLY A 260 27.70 -7.80 -0.10
CA GLY A 260 27.19 -8.71 0.94
C GLY A 260 25.67 -8.57 1.06
N LEU A 261 24.98 -9.65 1.39
CA LEU A 261 23.51 -9.66 1.50
C LEU A 261 23.02 -8.49 2.38
N SER A 262 21.84 -7.99 2.06
CA SER A 262 21.15 -6.96 2.81
C SER A 262 19.77 -7.43 3.25
N ALA A 263 19.38 -7.04 4.46
CA ALA A 263 18.10 -7.41 5.05
C ALA A 263 17.31 -6.17 5.44
N VAL A 264 16.02 -6.16 5.15
CA VAL A 264 15.07 -5.23 5.75
C VAL A 264 14.26 -5.98 6.81
N ILE A 265 14.03 -5.33 7.96
CA ILE A 265 13.34 -5.95 9.10
C ILE A 265 12.39 -4.96 9.77
N SER A 266 11.43 -5.47 10.52
CA SER A 266 10.56 -4.64 11.36
C SER A 266 11.37 -3.89 12.43
N THR A 267 11.00 -2.64 12.71
CA THR A 267 11.61 -1.83 13.80
C THR A 267 11.44 -2.45 15.18
N SER A 268 10.50 -3.37 15.36
CA SER A 268 10.24 -4.13 16.59
C SER A 268 10.86 -5.54 16.60
N GLU A 269 11.64 -5.91 15.58
CA GLU A 269 12.21 -7.25 15.45
C GLU A 269 13.16 -7.60 16.62
N LYS A 270 13.14 -8.86 17.04
CA LYS A 270 13.87 -9.39 18.21
C LYS A 270 15.38 -9.23 18.06
N ALA A 271 16.05 -8.88 19.16
CA ALA A 271 17.51 -8.69 19.19
C ALA A 271 18.29 -9.91 18.67
N ALA A 272 17.82 -11.13 18.99
CA ALA A 272 18.44 -12.37 18.51
C ALA A 272 18.38 -12.51 16.98
N VAL A 273 17.25 -12.14 16.35
CA VAL A 273 17.08 -12.18 14.89
C VAL A 273 17.96 -11.12 14.22
N ARG A 274 18.00 -9.91 14.78
CA ARG A 274 18.91 -8.84 14.33
C ARG A 274 20.37 -9.27 14.37
N ALA A 275 20.81 -9.85 15.49
CA ALA A 275 22.16 -10.34 15.65
C ALA A 275 22.48 -11.46 14.65
N ALA A 276 21.53 -12.36 14.39
CA ALA A 276 21.69 -13.42 13.40
C ALA A 276 21.87 -12.86 11.98
N LEU A 277 21.03 -11.91 11.59
CA LEU A 277 21.12 -11.24 10.28
C LEU A 277 22.39 -10.41 10.15
N ALA A 278 22.81 -9.71 11.20
CA ALA A 278 24.04 -8.91 11.20
C ALA A 278 25.30 -9.76 10.97
N ARG A 279 25.31 -11.04 11.39
CA ARG A 279 26.43 -11.96 11.08
C ARG A 279 26.56 -12.28 9.59
N VAL A 280 25.46 -12.18 8.83
CA VAL A 280 25.42 -12.49 7.39
C VAL A 280 25.46 -11.22 6.54
N CYS A 281 24.72 -10.19 6.94
CA CYS A 281 24.55 -8.95 6.20
C CYS A 281 25.50 -7.82 6.65
N GLY A 282 26.24 -8.03 7.74
CA GLY A 282 27.04 -6.98 8.37
C GLY A 282 26.16 -5.82 8.82
N GLU A 283 26.55 -4.61 8.44
CA GLU A 283 25.82 -3.38 8.74
C GLU A 283 24.59 -3.15 7.83
N ARG A 284 24.38 -3.99 6.82
CA ARG A 284 23.28 -3.87 5.85
C ARG A 284 21.99 -4.51 6.36
N VAL A 285 21.63 -4.23 7.60
CA VAL A 285 20.36 -4.62 8.22
C VAL A 285 19.55 -3.35 8.50
N PHE A 286 18.51 -3.13 7.72
CA PHE A 286 17.75 -1.90 7.70
C PHE A 286 16.42 -2.08 8.45
N PRO A 287 16.21 -1.42 9.60
CA PRO A 287 14.90 -1.38 10.22
C PRO A 287 13.97 -0.46 9.42
N ALA A 288 12.76 -0.93 9.11
CA ALA A 288 11.73 -0.16 8.41
C ALA A 288 10.32 -0.46 8.92
N ALA A 289 9.43 0.52 8.79
CA ALA A 289 8.00 0.38 9.07
C ALA A 289 7.23 -0.13 7.83
N GLY A 290 5.98 -0.59 8.02
CA GLY A 290 5.10 -1.10 6.96
C GLY A 290 5.46 -2.48 6.44
N ALA A 291 4.54 -3.43 6.49
CA ALA A 291 4.79 -4.78 5.99
C ALA A 291 4.87 -4.78 4.45
N GLY A 292 3.96 -4.06 3.81
CA GLY A 292 3.95 -3.80 2.38
C GLY A 292 5.18 -3.02 1.92
N TYR A 293 5.57 -1.97 2.64
CA TYR A 293 6.78 -1.20 2.31
C TYR A 293 8.07 -2.03 2.39
N LYS A 294 8.22 -2.87 3.42
CA LYS A 294 9.38 -3.78 3.53
C LYS A 294 9.44 -4.78 2.38
N SER A 295 8.30 -5.34 2.01
CA SER A 295 8.19 -6.24 0.85
C SER A 295 8.52 -5.49 -0.45
N LEU A 296 8.05 -4.25 -0.59
CA LEU A 296 8.37 -3.39 -1.71
C LEU A 296 9.87 -3.08 -1.82
N CYS A 297 10.59 -2.89 -0.70
CA CYS A 297 12.04 -2.75 -0.73
C CYS A 297 12.74 -3.96 -1.39
N VAL A 298 12.22 -5.17 -1.17
CA VAL A 298 12.74 -6.39 -1.82
C VAL A 298 12.37 -6.42 -3.29
N VAL A 299 11.10 -6.14 -3.63
CA VAL A 299 10.60 -6.06 -5.01
C VAL A 299 11.43 -5.08 -5.84
N GLN A 300 11.82 -3.93 -5.27
CA GLN A 300 12.63 -2.92 -5.95
C GLN A 300 14.14 -3.22 -5.98
N GLY A 301 14.59 -4.29 -5.33
CA GLY A 301 16.02 -4.62 -5.20
C GLY A 301 16.80 -3.68 -4.28
N LEU A 302 16.13 -2.97 -3.37
CA LEU A 302 16.78 -2.14 -2.34
C LEU A 302 17.31 -2.98 -1.17
N ALA A 303 16.67 -4.12 -0.90
CA ALA A 303 17.12 -5.13 0.04
C ALA A 303 17.03 -6.52 -0.61
N ASP A 304 17.90 -7.45 -0.20
CA ASP A 304 17.89 -8.82 -0.73
C ASP A 304 16.86 -9.71 -0.02
N VAL A 305 16.60 -9.46 1.28
CA VAL A 305 15.69 -10.27 2.08
C VAL A 305 14.85 -9.40 3.01
N TYR A 306 13.56 -9.70 3.13
CA TYR A 306 12.71 -9.23 4.22
C TYR A 306 12.46 -10.37 5.21
N VAL A 307 12.77 -10.16 6.49
CA VAL A 307 12.49 -11.10 7.57
C VAL A 307 11.53 -10.50 8.59
N SER A 308 10.50 -11.27 8.96
CA SER A 308 9.59 -11.03 10.08
C SER A 308 9.50 -12.30 10.92
N SER A 309 9.88 -12.25 12.20
CA SER A 309 9.87 -13.43 13.09
C SER A 309 8.63 -13.55 13.97
N ASP A 310 7.68 -12.63 13.85
CA ASP A 310 6.47 -12.59 14.66
C ASP A 310 5.22 -12.92 13.84
N ASP A 311 4.22 -13.50 14.50
CA ASP A 311 2.95 -13.93 13.92
C ASP A 311 1.96 -12.77 13.70
N THR A 312 2.48 -11.59 13.33
CA THR A 312 1.69 -10.36 13.15
C THR A 312 1.68 -9.88 11.71
N THR A 313 1.89 -10.80 10.77
CA THR A 313 1.72 -10.57 9.34
C THR A 313 0.56 -11.42 8.86
N PHE A 314 -0.39 -10.82 8.17
CA PHE A 314 -1.61 -11.45 7.70
C PHE A 314 -1.59 -11.61 6.18
N LYS A 315 -2.68 -12.13 5.61
CA LYS A 315 -2.78 -12.38 4.17
C LYS A 315 -2.85 -11.08 3.38
N TRP A 316 -3.53 -10.07 3.89
CA TRP A 316 -3.60 -8.74 3.27
C TRP A 316 -2.23 -8.04 3.19
N ASP A 317 -1.39 -8.17 4.22
CA ASP A 317 -0.04 -7.60 4.26
C ASP A 317 0.92 -8.16 3.19
N SER A 318 0.67 -9.39 2.72
CA SER A 318 1.66 -10.18 1.97
C SER A 318 1.20 -10.61 0.58
N CYS A 319 -0.10 -10.77 0.34
CA CYS A 319 -0.61 -11.33 -0.92
C CYS A 319 -0.21 -10.51 -2.14
N ALA A 320 -0.31 -9.17 -2.07
CA ALA A 320 0.02 -8.30 -3.18
C ALA A 320 1.52 -8.38 -3.52
N ALA A 321 2.38 -8.23 -2.51
CA ALA A 321 3.82 -8.21 -2.72
C ALA A 321 4.39 -9.58 -3.09
N HIS A 322 3.77 -10.68 -2.63
CA HIS A 322 4.19 -12.03 -3.03
C HIS A 322 3.84 -12.33 -4.50
N ALA A 323 2.78 -11.73 -5.04
CA ALA A 323 2.43 -11.90 -6.46
C ALA A 323 3.37 -11.13 -7.42
N ILE A 324 4.06 -10.09 -6.93
CA ILE A 324 4.97 -9.24 -7.70
C ILE A 324 6.39 -9.79 -7.59
#